data_AF-A0A1W6MWH0-F1
#
_entry.id   AF-A0A1W6MWH0-F1
#
_cell.length_a   1.000
_cell.length_b   1.000
_cell.length_c   1.000
_cell.angle_alpha   90.00
_cell.angle_beta   90.00
_cell.angle_gamma   90.00
#
_symmetry.space_group_name_H-M   'P 1'
#
loop_
_entity.id
_entity.type
_entity.pdbx_description
1 polymer ?
#
loop_
_entity_poly.entity_id
_entity_poly.type
_entity_poly.pdbx_seq_one_letter_code
_entity_poly.pdbx_strand_id
1 'polypeptide(L)'
;MKLRPFHSESLERDLCEKPVSTFLHCALGATLALFLSATGAGAKELHLDCARTDQKVTLGLDTERRYLEIMWSEGVAEEYTQGESYISGPDSFGEKEKVTYVVTIDKDLVTFGQDRACLQSGTKKKCVDSQTRDTLDLAKGELKYDLGDEIAVFKCQPAPPGRGF
;
A
#
# COMPACT_ATOMS: atom_id res chain seq x y z
N MET A 1 21.97 -10.82 -19.84
CA MET A 1 22.04 -9.33 -19.92
C MET A 1 23.17 -8.86 -19.02
N LYS A 2 24.07 -8.04 -19.55
CA LYS A 2 25.34 -7.64 -18.92
C LYS A 2 25.23 -6.15 -18.59
N LEU A 3 25.13 -5.78 -17.31
CA LEU A 3 25.10 -4.38 -16.88
C LEU A 3 26.53 -3.89 -16.67
N ARG A 4 26.87 -2.76 -17.28
CA ARG A 4 28.12 -2.00 -17.03
C ARG A 4 27.87 -0.92 -15.97
N PRO A 5 28.88 -0.57 -15.14
CA PRO A 5 28.75 0.44 -14.10
C PRO A 5 28.95 1.85 -14.66
N PHE A 6 28.21 2.81 -14.13
CA PHE A 6 28.46 4.24 -14.31
C PHE A 6 29.26 4.74 -13.10
N HIS A 7 30.46 5.24 -13.35
CA HIS A 7 31.31 5.95 -12.40
C HIS A 7 31.96 7.14 -13.12
N SER A 8 32.28 8.19 -12.37
CA SER A 8 32.90 9.49 -12.74
C SER A 8 31.91 10.67 -12.62
N GLU A 9 32.22 11.83 -12.04
CA GLU A 9 33.41 12.32 -11.33
C GLU A 9 33.02 13.55 -10.51
N SER A 10 33.90 13.86 -9.55
CA SER A 10 33.96 15.04 -8.71
C SER A 10 33.94 16.35 -9.50
N LEU A 11 33.20 17.36 -9.01
CA LEU A 11 33.36 18.74 -9.44
C LEU A 11 33.38 19.66 -8.20
N GLU A 12 34.51 19.65 -7.51
CA GLU A 12 34.94 20.77 -6.67
C GLU A 12 35.70 21.80 -7.49
N ARG A 13 35.68 23.05 -6.98
CA ARG A 13 36.48 24.26 -7.28
C ARG A 13 35.72 25.36 -8.01
N ASP A 14 35.89 26.66 -7.72
CA ASP A 14 36.34 27.45 -6.58
C ASP A 14 36.18 28.93 -7.02
N LEU A 15 36.14 29.87 -6.07
CA LEU A 15 36.45 31.31 -6.22
C LEU A 15 35.55 32.23 -7.09
N CYS A 16 34.76 33.07 -6.41
CA CYS A 16 34.65 34.54 -6.58
C CYS A 16 33.59 34.99 -5.56
N GLU A 17 33.70 36.02 -4.72
CA GLU A 17 34.56 37.19 -4.64
C GLU A 17 34.31 37.75 -3.21
N LYS A 18 35.34 38.26 -2.53
CA LYS A 18 35.14 39.11 -1.34
C LYS A 18 34.89 40.55 -1.82
N PRO A 19 34.19 41.37 -1.02
CA PRO A 19 34.93 42.48 -0.45
C PRO A 19 34.79 42.59 1.07
N VAL A 20 35.91 43.02 1.64
CA VAL A 20 36.09 43.45 3.02
C VAL A 20 35.25 44.71 3.26
N SER A 21 34.52 44.79 4.38
CA SER A 21 34.70 45.84 5.39
C SER A 21 33.63 45.75 6.48
N THR A 22 34.12 45.42 7.68
CA THR A 22 33.76 45.95 9.02
C THR A 22 32.52 46.84 9.12
N PHE A 23 31.60 46.52 10.04
CA PHE A 23 31.25 47.34 11.22
C PHE A 23 29.98 46.80 11.93
N LEU A 24 30.14 46.60 13.25
CA LEU A 24 29.16 46.86 14.32
C LEU A 24 28.02 45.87 14.65
N HIS A 25 27.95 45.63 15.96
CA HIS A 25 27.11 44.74 16.75
C HIS A 25 25.59 44.99 16.72
N CYS A 26 24.90 43.97 17.25
CA CYS A 26 23.61 44.03 17.94
C CYS A 26 22.34 44.16 17.09
N ALA A 27 21.69 43.02 16.84
CA ALA A 27 20.27 42.88 17.09
C ALA A 27 19.89 41.41 17.27
N LEU A 28 19.56 41.07 18.52
CA LEU A 28 18.77 39.93 18.94
C LEU A 28 17.44 39.94 18.16
N GLY A 29 17.18 38.92 17.34
CA GLY A 29 15.95 38.86 16.55
C GLY A 29 15.67 37.43 16.09
N ALA A 30 14.67 36.83 16.69
CA ALA A 30 14.32 35.42 16.56
C ALA A 30 13.84 35.05 15.15
N THR A 31 14.42 33.97 14.61
CA THR A 31 13.70 33.02 13.74
C THR A 31 14.31 31.64 13.95
N LEU A 32 13.83 30.94 14.98
CA LEU A 32 13.96 29.51 15.12
C LEU A 32 13.18 28.89 13.95
N ALA A 33 13.87 28.60 12.85
CA ALA A 33 13.30 27.87 11.74
C ALA A 33 12.88 26.50 12.26
N LEU A 34 11.56 26.33 12.42
CA LEU A 34 10.91 25.07 12.71
C LEU A 34 11.38 24.06 11.65
N PHE A 35 12.26 23.15 12.04
CA PHE A 35 12.38 21.86 11.36
C PHE A 35 11.09 21.09 11.65
N LEU A 36 10.04 21.32 10.85
CA LEU A 36 9.02 20.28 10.67
C LEU A 36 9.73 19.13 9.96
N SER A 37 10.29 18.23 10.76
CA SER A 37 10.52 16.86 10.33
C SER A 37 9.14 16.29 10.01
N ALA A 38 8.68 16.49 8.78
CA ALA A 38 7.69 15.62 8.19
C ALA A 38 8.33 14.22 8.22
N THR A 39 8.03 13.45 9.26
CA THR A 39 8.20 12.01 9.23
C THR A 39 7.29 11.54 8.11
N GLY A 40 7.81 11.53 6.89
CA GLY A 40 7.16 10.87 5.79
C GLY A 40 6.84 9.47 6.28
N ALA A 41 5.56 9.12 6.30
CA ALA A 41 5.14 7.74 6.43
C ALA A 41 5.80 7.03 5.24
N GLY A 42 6.95 6.41 5.50
CA GLY A 42 7.73 5.75 4.46
C GLY A 42 6.85 4.70 3.81
N ALA A 43 6.91 4.60 2.49
CA ALA A 43 6.43 3.44 1.76
C ALA A 43 6.96 2.19 2.46
N LYS A 44 6.04 1.35 2.93
CA LYS A 44 6.31 0.07 3.57
C LYS A 44 5.69 -1.04 2.74
N GLU A 45 6.52 -2.03 2.45
CA GLU A 45 6.08 -3.36 2.06
C GLU A 45 6.07 -4.23 3.33
N LEU A 46 4.94 -4.84 3.64
CA LEU A 46 4.72 -5.65 4.83
C LEU A 46 4.21 -7.03 4.42
N HIS A 47 4.79 -8.04 5.04
CA HIS A 47 4.40 -9.44 4.90
C HIS A 47 3.92 -9.92 6.26
N LEU A 48 2.71 -10.47 6.35
CA LEU A 48 2.12 -10.90 7.61
C LEU A 48 1.67 -12.35 7.52
N ASP A 49 1.93 -13.10 8.59
CA ASP A 49 1.32 -14.39 8.85
C ASP A 49 0.16 -14.18 9.81
N CYS A 50 -1.06 -14.47 9.35
CA CYS A 50 -2.28 -14.33 10.13
C CYS A 50 -2.93 -15.70 10.37
N ALA A 51 -3.44 -15.93 11.58
CA ALA A 51 -4.07 -17.19 11.93
C ALA A 51 -5.24 -17.03 12.91
N ARG A 52 -6.20 -17.93 12.80
CA ARG A 52 -7.18 -18.30 13.83
C ARG A 52 -7.11 -19.81 14.06
N THR A 53 -7.93 -20.35 14.96
CA THR A 53 -7.87 -21.74 15.45
C THR A 53 -7.56 -22.78 14.38
N ASP A 54 -8.22 -22.71 13.23
CA ASP A 54 -8.24 -23.71 12.17
C ASP A 54 -7.89 -23.16 10.77
N GLN A 55 -7.54 -21.87 10.68
CA GLN A 55 -7.30 -21.21 9.40
C GLN A 55 -6.05 -20.34 9.47
N LYS A 56 -5.30 -20.31 8.38
CA LYS A 56 -4.12 -19.48 8.18
C LYS A 56 -4.25 -18.72 6.89
N VAL A 57 -3.80 -17.48 6.91
CA VAL A 57 -3.76 -16.59 5.75
C VAL A 57 -2.47 -15.80 5.79
N THR A 58 -1.82 -15.67 4.64
CA THR A 58 -0.66 -14.80 4.50
C THR A 58 -1.08 -13.54 3.76
N LEU A 59 -0.64 -12.39 4.25
CA LEU A 59 -0.97 -11.10 3.68
C LEU A 59 0.27 -10.39 3.16
N GLY A 60 0.11 -9.79 1.99
CA GLY A 60 1.06 -8.82 1.45
C GLY A 60 0.46 -7.45 1.38
N LEU A 61 1.13 -6.44 1.93
CA LEU A 61 0.67 -5.05 1.90
C LEU A 61 1.77 -4.15 1.35
N ASP A 62 1.49 -3.49 0.23
CA ASP A 62 2.27 -2.38 -0.28
C ASP A 62 1.49 -1.08 -0.04
N THR A 63 1.97 -0.31 0.94
CA THR A 63 1.31 0.93 1.38
C THR A 63 1.47 2.09 0.39
N GLU A 64 2.48 2.05 -0.48
CA GLU A 64 2.70 3.07 -1.51
C GLU A 64 1.74 2.84 -2.67
N ARG A 65 1.64 1.59 -3.12
CA ARG A 65 0.77 1.19 -4.23
C ARG A 65 -0.69 1.03 -3.82
N ARG A 66 -0.98 1.04 -2.52
CA ARG A 66 -2.31 0.73 -1.96
C ARG A 66 -2.80 -0.61 -2.51
N TYR A 67 -1.93 -1.60 -2.32
CA TYR A 67 -2.11 -2.96 -2.80
C TYR A 67 -2.11 -3.90 -1.60
N LEU A 68 -3.10 -4.81 -1.56
CA LEU A 68 -3.17 -5.89 -0.59
C LEU A 68 -3.38 -7.21 -1.34
N GLU A 69 -2.59 -8.22 -0.99
CA GLU A 69 -2.73 -9.59 -1.46
C GLU A 69 -3.07 -10.50 -0.28
N ILE A 70 -4.03 -11.40 -0.50
CA ILE A 70 -4.47 -12.39 0.46
C ILE A 70 -4.25 -13.77 -0.13
N MET A 71 -3.43 -14.58 0.53
CA MET A 71 -3.21 -15.98 0.17
C MET A 71 -3.76 -16.88 1.28
N TRP A 72 -4.79 -17.64 0.93
CA TRP A 72 -5.30 -18.70 1.79
C TRP A 72 -4.38 -19.93 1.64
N SER A 73 -4.50 -20.88 2.57
CA SER A 73 -3.73 -22.14 2.49
C SER A 73 -3.94 -22.95 1.21
N GLU A 74 -5.01 -22.66 0.47
CA GLU A 74 -5.39 -23.31 -0.78
C GLU A 74 -4.79 -22.63 -2.04
N GLY A 75 -4.18 -21.45 -1.90
CA GLY A 75 -3.57 -20.67 -2.99
C GLY A 75 -3.75 -19.15 -2.85
N VAL A 76 -3.17 -18.39 -3.79
CA VAL A 76 -3.46 -16.95 -3.95
C VAL A 76 -4.93 -16.83 -4.34
N ALA A 77 -5.70 -16.08 -3.58
CA ALA A 77 -7.13 -16.00 -3.80
C ALA A 77 -7.60 -14.60 -4.17
N GLU A 78 -7.03 -13.56 -3.56
CA GLU A 78 -7.57 -12.22 -3.69
C GLU A 78 -6.48 -11.15 -3.74
N GLU A 79 -6.63 -10.25 -4.70
CA GLU A 79 -5.77 -9.09 -4.89
C GLU A 79 -6.63 -7.82 -4.92
N TYR A 80 -6.30 -6.88 -4.04
CA TYR A 80 -6.96 -5.59 -3.92
C TYR A 80 -5.98 -4.50 -4.34
N THR A 81 -6.20 -3.94 -5.53
CA THR A 81 -5.49 -2.72 -5.99
C THR A 81 -6.47 -1.56 -5.98
N GLN A 82 -6.17 -0.48 -5.26
CA GLN A 82 -7.04 0.69 -5.21
C GLN A 82 -7.46 1.17 -6.62
N GLY A 83 -8.76 1.24 -6.87
CA GLY A 83 -9.34 1.75 -8.11
C GLY A 83 -10.02 0.69 -8.97
N GLU A 84 -10.07 0.94 -10.27
CA GLU A 84 -10.73 0.05 -11.23
C GLU A 84 -9.80 -1.08 -11.66
N SER A 85 -10.29 -2.32 -11.58
CA SER A 85 -9.62 -3.52 -12.07
C SER A 85 -10.55 -4.30 -13.02
N TYR A 86 -9.96 -5.18 -13.81
CA TYR A 86 -10.68 -6.03 -14.75
C TYR A 86 -10.36 -7.49 -14.43
N ILE A 87 -11.38 -8.24 -13.99
CA ILE A 87 -11.24 -9.66 -13.79
C ILE A 87 -11.52 -10.34 -15.13
N SER A 88 -10.49 -10.98 -15.68
CA SER A 88 -10.62 -11.82 -16.87
C SER A 88 -10.87 -13.25 -16.43
N GLY A 89 -12.12 -13.69 -16.53
CA GLY A 89 -12.51 -15.08 -16.43
C GLY A 89 -13.64 -15.34 -17.41
N PRO A 90 -13.72 -16.51 -18.05
CA PRO A 90 -14.93 -16.85 -18.73
C PRO A 90 -15.98 -17.06 -17.65
N ASP A 91 -16.89 -16.10 -17.48
CA ASP A 91 -18.24 -16.56 -17.22
C ASP A 91 -18.64 -17.55 -18.34
N SER A 92 -19.76 -18.25 -18.22
CA SER A 92 -20.17 -19.20 -19.26
C SER A 92 -20.33 -18.58 -20.67
N PHE A 93 -20.16 -17.26 -20.81
CA PHE A 93 -20.30 -16.46 -22.01
C PHE A 93 -19.03 -15.70 -22.43
N GLY A 94 -17.92 -15.81 -21.69
CA GLY A 94 -16.66 -15.12 -21.98
C GLY A 94 -16.66 -13.63 -21.64
N GLU A 95 -17.55 -13.16 -20.77
CA GLU A 95 -17.71 -11.75 -20.46
C GLU A 95 -16.65 -11.23 -19.48
N LYS A 96 -16.25 -9.96 -19.68
CA LYS A 96 -15.32 -9.28 -18.76
C LYS A 96 -16.08 -8.61 -17.63
N GLU A 97 -15.59 -8.79 -16.41
CA GLU A 97 -16.11 -8.08 -15.24
C GLU A 97 -15.17 -6.93 -14.88
N LYS A 98 -15.74 -5.73 -14.74
CA LYS A 98 -15.05 -4.56 -14.22
C LYS A 98 -15.40 -4.41 -12.74
N VAL A 99 -14.38 -4.42 -11.90
CA VAL A 99 -14.52 -4.30 -10.45
C VAL A 99 -13.87 -3.00 -9.98
N THR A 100 -14.44 -2.35 -8.97
CA THR A 100 -13.81 -1.22 -8.28
C THR A 100 -13.42 -1.65 -6.88
N TYR A 101 -12.13 -1.76 -6.62
CA TYR A 101 -11.58 -2.07 -5.31
C TYR A 101 -11.23 -0.79 -4.55
N VAL A 102 -11.33 -0.90 -3.24
CA VAL A 102 -10.95 0.14 -2.29
C VAL A 102 -9.83 -0.40 -1.42
N VAL A 103 -8.78 0.39 -1.24
CA VAL A 103 -7.70 0.18 -0.27
C VAL A 103 -7.34 1.55 0.30
N THR A 104 -7.83 1.81 1.51
CA THR A 104 -7.54 3.04 2.25
C THR A 104 -6.64 2.73 3.42
N ILE A 105 -5.62 3.56 3.62
CA ILE A 105 -4.65 3.42 4.70
C ILE A 105 -4.71 4.70 5.53
N ASP A 106 -5.14 4.58 6.78
CA ASP A 106 -5.07 5.62 7.78
C ASP A 106 -4.17 5.16 8.92
N LYS A 107 -2.92 5.64 8.92
CA LYS A 107 -1.87 5.23 9.85
C LYS A 107 -1.69 3.71 9.84
N ASP A 108 -2.14 3.04 10.89
CA ASP A 108 -2.00 1.60 11.10
C ASP A 108 -3.28 0.82 10.72
N LEU A 109 -4.35 1.51 10.30
CA LEU A 109 -5.59 0.88 9.86
C LEU A 109 -5.67 0.85 8.34
N VAL A 110 -5.66 -0.35 7.77
CA VAL A 110 -5.99 -0.60 6.38
C VAL A 110 -7.44 -1.03 6.30
N THR A 111 -8.23 -0.38 5.44
CA THR A 111 -9.57 -0.84 5.08
C THR A 111 -9.56 -1.20 3.60
N PHE A 112 -10.05 -2.39 3.27
CA PHE A 112 -10.03 -2.90 1.91
C PHE A 112 -11.33 -3.60 1.54
N GLY A 113 -11.57 -3.78 0.25
CA GLY A 113 -12.76 -4.48 -0.25
C GLY A 113 -13.17 -3.99 -1.63
N GLN A 114 -14.44 -4.18 -1.96
CA GLN A 114 -15.03 -3.86 -3.25
C GLN A 114 -16.17 -2.85 -3.09
N ASP A 115 -16.36 -1.99 -4.08
CA ASP A 115 -17.50 -1.05 -4.16
C ASP A 115 -18.54 -1.42 -5.21
N ARG A 116 -18.09 -1.98 -6.32
CA ARG A 116 -18.94 -2.20 -7.49
C ARG A 116 -18.35 -3.26 -8.39
N ALA A 117 -19.22 -4.11 -8.91
CA ALA A 117 -18.97 -5.06 -9.98
C ALA A 117 -19.88 -4.74 -11.18
N CYS A 118 -19.32 -4.63 -12.37
CA CYS A 118 -20.05 -4.36 -13.61
C CYS A 118 -19.69 -5.40 -14.67
N LEU A 119 -20.71 -6.04 -15.26
CA LEU A 119 -20.53 -6.84 -16.47
C LEU A 119 -20.30 -5.90 -17.66
N GLN A 120 -19.16 -6.06 -18.35
CA GLN A 120 -18.71 -5.12 -19.38
C GLN A 120 -19.12 -5.54 -20.81
N SER A 121 -19.44 -6.81 -21.07
CA SER A 121 -19.85 -7.29 -22.39
C SER A 121 -21.28 -7.83 -22.39
N GLY A 122 -21.91 -7.84 -23.58
CA GLY A 122 -23.34 -8.19 -23.75
C GLY A 122 -24.26 -6.98 -23.95
N THR A 123 -25.52 -7.23 -24.34
CA THR A 123 -26.57 -6.20 -24.54
C THR A 123 -27.09 -5.59 -23.23
N LYS A 124 -26.54 -5.99 -22.07
CA LYS A 124 -26.94 -5.54 -20.74
C LYS A 124 -25.72 -5.15 -19.93
N LYS A 125 -25.46 -3.84 -19.84
CA LYS A 125 -24.55 -3.29 -18.82
C LYS A 125 -25.26 -3.36 -17.46
N LYS A 126 -25.03 -4.43 -16.70
CA LYS A 126 -25.55 -4.54 -15.34
C LYS A 126 -24.40 -4.27 -14.38
N CYS A 127 -24.54 -3.23 -13.58
CA CYS A 127 -23.69 -3.00 -12.42
C CYS A 127 -24.46 -3.40 -11.16
N VAL A 128 -23.76 -4.04 -10.25
CA VAL A 128 -24.21 -4.29 -8.89
C VAL A 128 -23.27 -3.53 -7.98
N ASP A 129 -23.81 -2.54 -7.28
CA ASP A 129 -23.09 -1.90 -6.19
C ASP A 129 -23.04 -2.91 -5.04
N SER A 130 -21.83 -3.26 -4.61
CA SER A 130 -21.57 -4.18 -3.52
C SER A 130 -20.44 -3.58 -2.72
N GLN A 131 -20.76 -3.15 -1.50
CA GLN A 131 -19.78 -2.56 -0.59
C GLN A 131 -19.35 -3.61 0.42
N THR A 132 -18.22 -4.24 0.17
CA THR A 132 -17.52 -5.06 1.17
C THR A 132 -16.41 -4.25 1.80
N ARG A 133 -16.21 -4.42 3.11
CA ARG A 133 -15.23 -3.67 3.89
C ARG A 133 -14.63 -4.54 4.98
N ASP A 134 -13.39 -4.94 4.74
CA ASP A 134 -12.55 -5.67 5.68
C ASP A 134 -11.48 -4.74 6.23
N THR A 135 -10.85 -5.14 7.35
CA THR A 135 -9.86 -4.30 8.02
C THR A 135 -8.64 -5.09 8.45
N LEU A 136 -7.47 -4.49 8.25
CA LEU A 136 -6.20 -4.93 8.83
C LEU A 136 -5.68 -3.81 9.73
N ASP A 137 -5.70 -4.06 11.04
CA ASP A 137 -5.17 -3.18 12.07
C ASP A 137 -3.74 -3.62 12.42
N LEU A 138 -2.76 -2.92 11.85
CA LEU A 138 -1.33 -3.20 12.02
C LEU A 138 -0.86 -2.96 13.45
N ALA A 139 -1.48 -2.04 14.18
CA ALA A 139 -1.13 -1.75 15.57
C ALA A 139 -1.59 -2.88 16.51
N LYS A 140 -2.74 -3.50 16.21
CA LYS A 140 -3.26 -4.64 16.96
C LYS A 140 -2.76 -6.00 16.45
N GLY A 141 -2.17 -6.04 15.25
CA GLY A 141 -1.87 -7.28 14.56
C GLY A 141 -3.15 -8.09 14.35
N GLU A 142 -4.19 -7.47 13.80
CA GLU A 142 -5.51 -8.09 13.64
C GLU A 142 -6.08 -7.87 12.25
N LEU A 143 -6.44 -8.96 11.58
CA LEU A 143 -7.24 -8.94 10.35
C LEU A 143 -8.69 -9.29 10.74
N LYS A 144 -9.65 -8.45 10.36
CA LYS A 144 -11.07 -8.77 10.35
C LYS A 144 -11.54 -8.92 8.92
N TYR A 145 -12.08 -10.09 8.61
CA TYR A 145 -12.46 -10.48 7.27
C TYR A 145 -13.89 -11.06 7.29
N ASP A 146 -14.76 -10.57 6.43
CA ASP A 146 -16.14 -11.03 6.27
C ASP A 146 -16.19 -12.29 5.41
N LEU A 147 -16.50 -13.45 6.02
CA LEU A 147 -16.69 -14.72 5.31
C LEU A 147 -18.13 -14.87 4.76
N GLY A 148 -18.99 -13.87 4.94
CA GLY A 148 -20.37 -13.81 4.49
C GLY A 148 -21.40 -14.24 5.54
N ASP A 149 -21.08 -15.23 6.37
CA ASP A 149 -21.91 -15.68 7.51
C ASP A 149 -21.35 -15.23 8.87
N GLU A 150 -20.04 -14.97 8.93
CA GLU A 150 -19.36 -14.46 10.10
C GLU A 150 -18.23 -13.47 9.75
N ILE A 151 -17.92 -12.58 10.70
CA ILE A 151 -16.69 -11.79 10.66
C ILE A 151 -15.59 -12.59 11.35
N ALA A 152 -14.69 -13.15 10.56
CA ALA A 152 -13.51 -13.85 11.04
C ALA A 152 -12.47 -12.86 11.55
N VAL A 153 -11.87 -13.17 12.71
CA VAL A 153 -10.80 -12.37 13.31
C VAL A 153 -9.53 -13.21 13.38
N PHE A 154 -8.50 -12.78 12.65
CA PHE A 154 -7.19 -13.43 12.62
C PHE A 154 -6.18 -12.59 13.41
N LYS A 155 -5.29 -13.27 14.13
CA LYS A 155 -4.12 -12.65 14.74
C LYS A 155 -2.94 -12.72 13.80
N CYS A 156 -2.33 -11.57 13.55
CA CYS A 156 -1.29 -11.35 12.57
C CYS A 156 0.03 -10.99 13.23
N GLN A 157 1.11 -11.49 12.64
CA GLN A 157 2.49 -11.17 13.03
C GLN A 157 3.34 -10.97 11.78
N PRO A 158 4.43 -10.17 11.83
CA PRO A 158 5.37 -10.05 10.73
C PRO A 158 5.88 -11.42 10.29
N ALA A 159 5.87 -11.66 8.98
CA ALA A 159 6.45 -12.87 8.41
C ALA A 159 7.98 -12.89 8.65
N PRO A 160 8.60 -14.08 8.75
CA PRO A 160 10.04 -14.22 8.85
C PRO A 160 10.77 -13.53 7.68
N PRO A 161 11.95 -12.92 7.91
CA PRO A 161 12.75 -12.30 6.85
C PRO A 161 13.09 -13.28 5.72
N GLY A 162 13.09 -12.78 4.48
CA GLY A 162 13.48 -13.56 3.30
C GLY A 162 12.36 -14.41 2.70
N ARG A 163 11.14 -14.35 3.23
CA ARG A 163 9.96 -14.84 2.54
C ARG A 163 9.59 -13.81 1.45
N GLY A 164 9.59 -14.24 0.19
CA GLY A 164 8.95 -13.51 -0.91
C GLY A 164 7.49 -13.91 -1.04
N PHE A 165 6.76 -13.18 -1.87
CA PHE A 165 5.49 -13.67 -2.44
C PHE A 165 5.80 -14.77 -3.46
#